data_AF-A0A7Y2FB90-F1
#
_entry.id   AF-A0A7Y2FB90-F1
#
_cell.length_a   1.000
_cell.length_b   1.000
_cell.length_c   1.000
_cell.angle_alpha   90.00
_cell.angle_beta   90.00
_cell.angle_gamma   90.00
#
_symmetry.space_group_name_H-M   'P 1'
#
loop_
_entity.id
_entity.type
_entity.pdbx_description
1 polymer ?
#
loop_
_entity_poly.entity_id
_entity_poly.type
_entity_poly.pdbx_seq_one_letter_code
_entity_poly.pdbx_strand_id
1 'polypeptide(L)'
;MKKVVVGLSGGVDSSVAAYLLKTQGYEVIGLFMKNWHDDSVTISQECPWLEDSNDALIVAEKLGIPFQTVDLSVEYKDRIVDYMFREYEMGRTPNPDVLCNREIKFDVFLKIALQLGADYVATGHYARKDVLISADGKETYRLLSGLDSNKDQSYFLCQLSQEQLSRTLFPIGELTKPEVRRIAAEQDLITAEKRDSQGLSFIGKVRLPEFLQQQLKPKAGVIVEVPSDAQQYQNINPVFENKEAELAYHSGKPNYSPQDGKVVGEHQGAHYFTIGQRKGLDVGGTPEPLFVIN
;
A
#
# COMPACT_ATOMS: atom_id res chain seq x y z
N MET A 1 -25.51 -20.96 3.26
CA MET A 1 -24.26 -20.47 3.87
C MET A 1 -23.66 -19.48 2.89
N LYS A 2 -23.20 -18.29 3.33
CA LYS A 2 -22.57 -17.35 2.40
C LYS A 2 -21.11 -17.78 2.15
N LYS A 3 -20.64 -17.61 0.92
CA LYS A 3 -19.28 -17.99 0.51
C LYS A 3 -18.35 -16.78 0.51
N VAL A 4 -17.16 -16.95 1.06
CA VAL A 4 -16.13 -15.90 1.14
C VAL A 4 -14.81 -16.42 0.61
N VAL A 5 -14.22 -15.68 -0.32
CA VAL A 5 -12.84 -15.95 -0.77
C VAL A 5 -11.90 -15.03 0.01
N VAL A 6 -10.96 -15.63 0.74
CA VAL A 6 -9.98 -14.91 1.54
C VAL A 6 -8.67 -14.85 0.78
N GLY A 7 -8.13 -13.64 0.58
CA GLY A 7 -6.79 -13.45 0.06
C GLY A 7 -5.76 -13.91 1.11
N LEU A 8 -5.21 -15.11 0.95
CA LEU A 8 -4.17 -15.65 1.82
C LEU A 8 -2.82 -15.26 1.27
N SER A 9 -2.06 -14.43 1.99
CA SER A 9 -0.76 -13.92 1.54
C SER A 9 0.42 -14.68 2.13
N GLY A 10 0.17 -15.77 2.86
CA GLY A 10 1.17 -16.44 3.70
C GLY A 10 1.52 -15.68 4.97
N GLY A 11 0.80 -14.61 5.31
CA GLY A 11 1.01 -13.80 6.52
C GLY A 11 -0.05 -14.06 7.59
N VAL A 12 0.33 -13.86 8.86
CA VAL A 12 -0.50 -14.14 10.05
C VAL A 12 -1.89 -13.49 10.00
N ASP A 13 -1.97 -12.28 9.46
CA ASP A 13 -3.19 -11.48 9.41
C ASP A 13 -4.25 -12.12 8.52
N SER A 14 -3.85 -12.60 7.35
CA SER A 14 -4.73 -13.32 6.43
C SER A 14 -5.14 -14.71 6.96
N SER A 15 -4.24 -15.39 7.66
CA SER A 15 -4.50 -16.69 8.28
C SER A 15 -5.58 -16.59 9.36
N VAL A 16 -5.46 -15.59 10.24
CA VAL A 16 -6.45 -15.35 11.30
C VAL A 16 -7.75 -14.84 10.72
N ALA A 17 -7.72 -14.00 9.67
CA ALA A 17 -8.94 -13.59 8.98
C ALA A 17 -9.74 -14.79 8.42
N ALA A 18 -9.06 -15.76 7.79
CA ALA A 18 -9.70 -16.98 7.31
C ALA A 18 -10.27 -17.84 8.45
N TYR A 19 -9.51 -18.01 9.53
CA TYR A 19 -9.97 -18.72 10.72
C TYR A 19 -11.24 -18.10 11.32
N LEU A 20 -11.26 -16.78 11.50
CA LEU A 20 -12.40 -16.07 12.07
C LEU A 20 -13.66 -16.20 11.19
N LEU A 21 -13.52 -16.12 9.87
CA LEU A 21 -14.65 -16.31 8.97
C LEU A 21 -15.17 -17.75 8.99
N LYS A 22 -14.27 -18.73 9.09
CA LYS A 22 -14.67 -20.13 9.23
C LYS A 22 -15.46 -20.36 10.53
N THR A 23 -15.00 -19.81 11.65
CA THR A 23 -15.69 -19.95 12.95
C THR A 23 -17.02 -19.20 13.00
N GLN A 24 -17.16 -18.12 12.23
CA GLN A 24 -18.43 -17.40 12.03
C GLN A 24 -19.43 -18.15 11.12
N GLY A 25 -19.05 -19.31 10.56
CA GLY A 25 -19.94 -20.14 9.76
C GLY A 25 -20.05 -19.71 8.29
N TYR A 26 -19.01 -19.06 7.74
CA TYR A 26 -18.90 -18.88 6.29
C TYR A 26 -18.33 -20.13 5.60
N GLU A 27 -18.71 -20.32 4.34
CA GLU A 27 -17.98 -21.22 3.44
C GLU A 27 -16.74 -20.48 2.95
N VAL A 28 -15.56 -20.84 3.46
CA VAL A 28 -14.31 -20.11 3.21
C VAL A 28 -13.48 -20.83 2.16
N ILE A 29 -12.98 -20.07 1.18
CA ILE A 29 -11.98 -20.52 0.20
C ILE A 29 -10.75 -19.62 0.32
N GLY A 30 -9.57 -20.21 0.47
CA GLY A 30 -8.30 -19.48 0.44
C GLY A 30 -7.81 -19.29 -1.00
N LEU A 31 -7.32 -18.09 -1.32
CA LEU A 31 -6.74 -17.80 -2.62
C LEU A 31 -5.44 -17.00 -2.45
N PHE A 32 -4.35 -17.52 -3.02
CA PHE A 32 -3.05 -16.86 -3.06
C PHE A 32 -2.83 -16.17 -4.41
N MET A 33 -2.43 -14.89 -4.37
CA MET A 33 -2.18 -14.09 -5.57
C MET A 33 -0.68 -14.00 -5.85
N LYS A 34 -0.24 -14.63 -6.93
CA LYS A 34 1.12 -14.49 -7.46
C LYS A 34 1.16 -13.25 -8.36
N ASN A 35 1.57 -12.13 -7.80
CA ASN A 35 1.52 -10.82 -8.46
C ASN A 35 2.87 -10.38 -9.07
N TRP A 36 3.98 -10.95 -8.63
CA TRP A 36 5.30 -10.58 -9.13
C TRP A 36 6.27 -11.74 -8.97
N HIS A 37 7.14 -11.95 -9.95
CA HIS A 37 8.13 -13.04 -9.94
C HIS A 37 9.39 -12.68 -10.77
N ASP A 38 9.70 -11.39 -10.91
CA ASP A 38 10.95 -10.97 -11.55
C ASP A 38 12.11 -11.05 -10.53
N ASP A 39 12.92 -12.09 -10.66
CA ASP A 39 14.03 -12.42 -9.77
C ASP A 39 15.31 -11.60 -10.08
N SER A 40 15.34 -10.81 -11.17
CA SER A 40 16.48 -9.92 -11.46
C SER A 40 16.62 -8.78 -10.45
N VAL A 41 15.47 -8.48 -9.82
CA VAL A 41 15.11 -7.46 -8.83
C VAL A 41 15.70 -7.49 -7.43
N THR A 42 15.74 -8.73 -6.95
CA THR A 42 15.49 -9.01 -5.55
C THR A 42 16.80 -9.13 -4.82
N ILE A 43 16.85 -8.62 -3.58
CA ILE A 43 18.05 -8.66 -2.75
C ILE A 43 18.46 -10.13 -2.45
N SER A 44 17.53 -11.07 -2.55
CA SER A 44 17.77 -12.51 -2.48
C SER A 44 17.50 -13.19 -3.83
N GLN A 45 18.27 -14.26 -4.13
CA GLN A 45 18.00 -15.23 -5.20
C GLN A 45 16.87 -16.21 -4.86
N GLU A 46 16.24 -16.01 -3.70
CA GLU A 46 15.08 -16.78 -3.28
C GLU A 46 13.85 -16.21 -3.97
N CYS A 47 12.88 -17.06 -4.29
CA CYS A 47 11.57 -16.63 -4.78
C CYS A 47 10.63 -16.45 -3.56
N PRO A 48 10.54 -15.27 -2.92
CA PRO A 48 9.77 -15.07 -1.69
C PRO A 48 8.30 -15.51 -1.81
N TRP A 49 7.70 -15.39 -3.00
CA TRP A 49 6.31 -15.80 -3.23
C TRP A 49 6.10 -17.31 -3.04
N LEU A 50 7.12 -18.15 -3.23
CA LEU A 50 6.99 -19.61 -3.11
C LEU A 50 6.84 -20.01 -1.63
N GLU A 51 7.65 -19.42 -0.75
CA GLU A 51 7.54 -19.61 0.69
C GLU A 51 6.19 -19.10 1.23
N ASP A 52 5.80 -17.89 0.81
CA ASP A 52 4.50 -17.31 1.19
C ASP A 52 3.33 -18.17 0.70
N SER A 53 3.41 -18.72 -0.52
CA SER A 53 2.39 -19.61 -1.06
C SER A 53 2.32 -20.94 -0.31
N ASN A 54 3.47 -21.49 0.10
CA ASN A 54 3.51 -22.72 0.89
C ASN A 54 2.91 -22.51 2.28
N ASP A 55 3.24 -21.40 2.95
CA ASP A 55 2.62 -21.04 4.24
C ASP A 55 1.11 -20.87 4.12
N ALA A 56 0.64 -20.23 3.04
CA ALA A 56 -0.78 -20.07 2.77
C ALA A 56 -1.49 -21.43 2.56
N LEU A 57 -0.84 -22.36 1.85
CA LEU A 57 -1.35 -23.73 1.67
C LEU A 57 -1.42 -24.48 3.00
N ILE A 58 -0.36 -24.46 3.82
CA ILE A 58 -0.33 -25.13 5.13
C ILE A 58 -1.43 -24.58 6.05
N VAL A 59 -1.65 -23.26 6.04
CA VAL A 59 -2.75 -22.63 6.77
C VAL A 59 -4.11 -23.14 6.25
N ALA A 60 -4.30 -23.19 4.94
CA ALA A 60 -5.55 -23.66 4.36
C ALA A 60 -5.83 -25.13 4.69
N GLU A 61 -4.81 -25.99 4.68
CA GLU A 61 -4.90 -27.40 5.09
C GLU A 61 -5.25 -27.54 6.57
N LYS A 62 -4.55 -26.81 7.45
CA LYS A 62 -4.85 -26.77 8.90
C LYS A 62 -6.28 -26.32 9.17
N LEU A 63 -6.73 -25.32 8.43
CA LEU A 63 -8.10 -24.81 8.51
C LEU A 63 -9.10 -25.67 7.73
N GLY A 64 -8.69 -26.72 7.01
CA GLY A 64 -9.58 -27.56 6.20
C GLY A 64 -10.45 -26.76 5.23
N ILE A 65 -9.87 -25.76 4.56
CA ILE A 65 -10.53 -24.93 3.54
C ILE A 65 -9.92 -25.20 2.16
N PRO A 66 -10.70 -25.11 1.05
CA PRO A 66 -10.14 -25.18 -0.29
C PRO A 66 -9.12 -24.06 -0.52
N PHE A 67 -8.06 -24.37 -1.26
CA PHE A 67 -6.99 -23.43 -1.59
C PHE A 67 -6.73 -23.38 -3.09
N GLN A 68 -6.53 -22.18 -3.63
CA GLN A 68 -6.16 -21.96 -5.02
C GLN A 68 -5.06 -20.90 -5.12
N THR A 69 -4.28 -20.98 -6.20
CA THR A 69 -3.31 -19.95 -6.57
C THR A 69 -3.69 -19.37 -7.91
N VAL A 70 -3.58 -18.06 -8.05
CA VAL A 70 -3.82 -17.34 -9.30
C VAL A 70 -2.61 -16.49 -9.63
N ASP A 71 -2.23 -16.47 -10.91
CA ASP A 71 -1.18 -15.61 -11.42
C ASP A 71 -1.81 -14.32 -11.94
N LEU A 72 -1.50 -13.19 -11.29
CA LEU A 72 -1.95 -11.84 -11.68
C LEU A 72 -0.75 -10.97 -12.06
N SER A 73 0.39 -11.59 -12.42
CA SER A 73 1.61 -10.85 -12.74
C SER A 73 1.45 -9.90 -13.92
N VAL A 74 0.64 -10.28 -14.90
CA VAL A 74 0.35 -9.45 -16.07
C VAL A 74 -0.41 -8.20 -15.67
N GLU A 75 -1.52 -8.35 -14.93
CA GLU A 75 -2.33 -7.24 -14.45
C GLU A 75 -1.58 -6.35 -13.46
N TYR A 76 -0.80 -6.96 -12.56
CA TYR A 76 0.01 -6.24 -11.60
C TYR A 76 1.09 -5.41 -12.29
N LYS A 77 1.78 -5.98 -13.29
CA LYS A 77 2.78 -5.24 -14.07
C LYS A 77 2.15 -4.02 -14.75
N ASP A 78 1.07 -4.22 -15.51
CA ASP A 78 0.42 -3.15 -16.29
C ASP A 78 -0.14 -2.04 -15.38
N ARG A 79 -0.88 -2.42 -14.34
CA ARG A 79 -1.63 -1.46 -13.53
C ARG A 79 -0.80 -0.82 -12.42
N ILE A 80 0.22 -1.51 -11.90
CA ILE A 80 0.99 -1.06 -10.73
C ILE A 80 2.40 -0.68 -11.12
N VAL A 81 3.16 -1.60 -11.72
CA VAL A 81 4.58 -1.39 -12.00
C VAL A 81 4.78 -0.34 -13.09
N ASP A 82 4.08 -0.46 -14.21
CA ASP A 82 4.22 0.49 -15.32
C ASP A 82 3.68 1.87 -14.94
N TYR A 83 2.63 1.92 -14.11
CA TYR A 83 2.18 3.17 -13.48
C TYR A 83 3.27 3.79 -12.60
N MET A 84 3.89 3.00 -11.73
CA MET A 84 4.93 3.47 -10.82
C MET A 84 6.10 4.07 -11.61
N PHE A 85 6.57 3.40 -12.66
CA PHE A 85 7.63 3.91 -13.54
C PHE A 85 7.25 5.25 -14.20
N ARG A 86 6.03 5.38 -14.74
CA ARG A 86 5.56 6.64 -15.34
C ARG A 86 5.52 7.78 -14.33
N GLU A 87 5.07 7.53 -13.10
CA GLU A 87 5.01 8.56 -12.05
C GLU A 87 6.41 9.05 -11.66
N TYR A 88 7.35 8.13 -11.47
CA TYR A 88 8.75 8.47 -11.19
C TYR A 88 9.43 9.20 -12.35
N GLU A 89 9.16 8.79 -13.60
CA GLU A 89 9.67 9.51 -14.79
C GLU A 89 9.20 10.97 -14.82
N MET A 90 8.00 11.24 -14.31
CA MET A 90 7.44 12.58 -14.18
C MET A 90 7.83 13.31 -12.88
N GLY A 91 8.77 12.76 -12.09
CA GLY A 91 9.27 13.36 -10.86
C GLY A 91 8.27 13.31 -9.70
N ARG A 92 7.31 12.39 -9.72
CA ARG A 92 6.34 12.18 -8.63
C ARG A 92 6.72 10.94 -7.82
N THR A 93 6.37 10.94 -6.53
CA THR A 93 6.49 9.76 -5.66
C THR A 93 5.11 9.09 -5.55
N PRO A 94 4.85 8.02 -6.32
CA PRO A 94 3.58 7.30 -6.24
C PRO A 94 3.46 6.49 -4.96
N ASN A 95 2.22 6.13 -4.60
CA ASN A 95 1.94 5.10 -3.61
C ASN A 95 1.33 3.86 -4.31
N PRO A 96 2.15 2.86 -4.70
CA PRO A 96 1.68 1.69 -5.43
C PRO A 96 0.78 0.78 -4.58
N ASP A 97 0.86 0.82 -3.24
CA ASP A 97 0.04 -0.02 -2.37
C ASP A 97 -1.43 0.42 -2.36
N VAL A 98 -1.69 1.73 -2.38
CA VAL A 98 -3.05 2.28 -2.54
C VAL A 98 -3.65 1.77 -3.85
N LEU A 99 -2.87 1.83 -4.94
CA LEU A 99 -3.32 1.42 -6.25
C LEU A 99 -3.48 -0.10 -6.33
N CYS A 100 -2.59 -0.88 -5.72
CA CYS A 100 -2.66 -2.33 -5.66
C CYS A 100 -3.94 -2.81 -4.96
N ASN A 101 -4.37 -2.14 -3.88
CA ASN A 101 -5.65 -2.46 -3.26
C ASN A 101 -6.79 -2.19 -4.25
N ARG A 102 -6.87 -0.99 -4.83
CA ARG A 102 -7.96 -0.61 -5.74
C ARG A 102 -8.05 -1.50 -6.98
N GLU A 103 -6.92 -1.74 -7.63
CA GLU A 103 -6.83 -2.35 -8.98
C GLU A 103 -6.63 -3.87 -8.96
N ILE A 104 -5.99 -4.42 -7.93
CA ILE A 104 -5.66 -5.85 -7.88
C ILE A 104 -6.50 -6.53 -6.82
N LYS A 105 -6.34 -6.16 -5.54
CA LYS A 105 -7.00 -6.87 -4.43
C LYS A 105 -8.51 -6.66 -4.39
N PHE A 106 -9.04 -5.54 -4.85
CA PHE A 106 -10.48 -5.25 -4.79
C PHE A 106 -11.13 -5.07 -6.17
N ASP A 107 -10.38 -5.27 -7.25
CA ASP A 107 -10.93 -5.37 -8.61
C ASP A 107 -10.70 -6.76 -9.20
N VAL A 108 -9.47 -7.08 -9.62
CA VAL A 108 -9.15 -8.36 -10.28
C VAL A 108 -9.45 -9.56 -9.37
N PHE A 109 -8.97 -9.53 -8.12
CA PHE A 109 -9.25 -10.57 -7.13
C PHE A 109 -10.75 -10.72 -6.84
N LEU A 110 -11.48 -9.61 -6.72
CA LEU A 110 -12.92 -9.63 -6.50
C LEU A 110 -13.65 -10.28 -7.67
N LYS A 111 -13.29 -9.94 -8.91
CA LYS A 111 -13.86 -10.56 -10.12
C LYS A 111 -13.64 -12.08 -10.15
N ILE A 112 -12.43 -12.53 -9.83
CA ILE A 112 -12.10 -13.96 -9.73
C ILE A 112 -12.93 -14.63 -8.64
N ALA A 113 -13.03 -14.03 -7.45
CA ALA A 113 -13.83 -14.56 -6.35
C ALA A 113 -15.31 -14.70 -6.72
N LEU A 114 -15.88 -13.70 -7.40
CA LEU A 114 -17.26 -13.76 -7.89
C LEU A 114 -17.47 -14.88 -8.92
N GLN A 115 -16.50 -15.12 -9.80
CA GLN A 115 -16.53 -16.26 -10.75
C GLN A 115 -16.48 -17.62 -10.04
N LEU A 116 -15.83 -17.70 -8.87
CA LEU A 116 -15.85 -18.89 -7.99
C LEU A 116 -17.17 -19.01 -7.18
N GLY A 117 -18.12 -18.12 -7.42
CA GLY A 117 -19.43 -18.09 -6.77
C GLY A 117 -19.40 -17.54 -5.35
N ALA A 118 -18.40 -16.71 -5.01
CA ALA A 118 -18.33 -16.05 -3.71
C ALA A 118 -19.37 -14.93 -3.59
N ASP A 119 -19.89 -14.74 -2.38
CA ASP A 119 -20.72 -13.58 -2.03
C ASP A 119 -19.86 -12.37 -1.65
N TYR A 120 -18.69 -12.64 -1.06
CA TYR A 120 -17.75 -11.66 -0.54
C TYR A 120 -16.29 -12.06 -0.78
N VAL A 121 -15.42 -11.05 -0.73
CA VAL A 121 -13.99 -11.22 -0.52
C VAL A 121 -13.60 -10.79 0.89
N ALA A 122 -12.54 -11.37 1.42
CA ALA A 122 -11.95 -10.92 2.66
C ALA A 122 -10.43 -10.82 2.57
N THR A 123 -9.87 -9.93 3.39
CA THR A 123 -8.44 -9.71 3.48
C THR A 123 -8.03 -9.53 4.93
N GLY A 124 -6.76 -9.78 5.22
CA GLY A 124 -6.16 -9.47 6.52
C GLY A 124 -5.81 -8.00 6.72
N HIS A 125 -6.63 -7.07 6.21
CA HIS A 125 -6.38 -5.64 6.46
C HIS A 125 -6.94 -5.21 7.82
N TYR A 126 -6.17 -4.40 8.53
CA TYR A 126 -6.59 -3.68 9.75
C TYR A 126 -7.43 -2.47 9.38
N ALA A 127 -8.66 -2.72 8.94
CA ALA A 127 -9.65 -1.69 8.65
C ALA A 127 -11.02 -2.22 9.04
N ARG A 128 -11.99 -1.33 9.19
CA ARG A 128 -13.36 -1.71 9.53
C ARG A 128 -14.33 -1.20 8.47
N LYS A 129 -15.50 -1.81 8.45
CA LYS A 129 -16.58 -1.41 7.54
C LYS A 129 -17.86 -1.29 8.33
N ASP A 130 -18.59 -0.21 8.09
CA ASP A 130 -19.93 0.01 8.64
C ASP A 130 -20.92 0.33 7.52
N VAL A 131 -22.21 0.20 7.79
CA VAL A 131 -23.29 0.44 6.83
C VAL A 131 -24.23 1.49 7.41
N LEU A 132 -24.36 2.62 6.71
CA LEU A 132 -25.42 3.59 6.98
C LEU A 132 -26.63 3.28 6.11
N ILE A 133 -27.80 3.23 6.73
CA ILE A 133 -29.07 3.11 6.04
C ILE A 133 -29.73 4.49 6.09
N SER A 134 -29.91 5.10 4.92
CA SER A 134 -30.61 6.38 4.81
C SER A 134 -32.13 6.18 4.90
N ALA A 135 -32.87 7.28 5.09
CA ALA A 135 -34.31 7.23 5.32
C ALA A 135 -35.11 6.60 4.16
N ASP A 136 -34.55 6.58 2.95
CA ASP A 136 -35.10 5.93 1.75
C ASP A 136 -34.70 4.44 1.62
N GLY A 137 -33.97 3.90 2.59
CA GLY A 137 -33.49 2.52 2.61
C GLY A 137 -32.18 2.29 1.83
N LYS A 138 -31.56 3.33 1.26
CA LYS A 138 -30.29 3.18 0.54
C LYS A 138 -29.14 2.96 1.51
N GLU A 139 -28.41 1.86 1.30
CA GLU A 139 -27.19 1.52 2.03
C GLU A 139 -25.99 2.33 1.50
N THR A 140 -25.19 2.86 2.43
CA THR A 140 -23.89 3.47 2.16
C THR A 140 -22.83 2.81 3.03
N TYR A 141 -21.81 2.25 2.40
CA TYR A 141 -20.71 1.56 3.07
C TYR A 141 -19.63 2.56 3.45
N ARG A 142 -19.28 2.59 4.74
CA ARG A 142 -18.22 3.43 5.29
C ARG A 142 -16.98 2.60 5.56
N LEU A 143 -15.86 3.02 5.00
CA LEU A 143 -14.55 2.55 5.46
C LEU A 143 -14.21 3.28 6.76
N LEU A 144 -13.86 2.51 7.78
CA LEU A 144 -13.48 3.00 9.09
C LEU A 144 -12.04 2.55 9.41
N SER A 145 -11.32 3.34 10.21
CA SER A 145 -10.02 2.94 10.74
C SER A 145 -10.13 1.64 11.55
N GLY A 146 -9.10 0.80 11.46
CA GLY A 146 -8.93 -0.35 12.35
C GLY A 146 -8.94 0.06 13.83
N LEU A 147 -9.32 -0.88 14.71
CA LEU A 147 -9.32 -0.64 16.16
C LEU A 147 -7.90 -0.34 16.68
N ASP A 148 -6.91 -1.02 16.13
CA ASP A 148 -5.50 -0.80 16.42
C ASP A 148 -4.95 0.38 15.59
N SER A 149 -4.86 1.55 16.22
CA SER A 149 -4.39 2.77 15.56
C SER A 149 -2.95 2.68 15.05
N ASN A 150 -2.10 1.81 15.62
CA ASN A 150 -0.72 1.63 15.16
C ASN A 150 -0.63 0.74 13.91
N LYS A 151 -1.71 0.03 13.61
CA LYS A 151 -1.78 -0.93 12.50
C LYS A 151 -2.87 -0.59 11.50
N ASP A 152 -3.65 0.47 11.72
CA ASP A 152 -4.70 0.92 10.81
C ASP A 152 -4.20 1.01 9.37
N GLN A 153 -4.90 0.33 8.47
CA GLN A 153 -4.61 0.26 7.05
C GLN A 153 -5.69 0.94 6.20
N SER A 154 -6.64 1.65 6.82
CA SER A 154 -7.69 2.39 6.10
C SER A 154 -7.12 3.39 5.08
N TYR A 155 -5.95 3.97 5.36
CA TYR A 155 -5.22 4.83 4.42
C TYR A 155 -4.96 4.16 3.07
N PHE A 156 -4.49 2.90 3.07
CA PHE A 156 -4.21 2.16 1.85
C PHE A 156 -5.47 1.69 1.11
N LEU A 157 -6.64 1.81 1.75
CA LEU A 157 -7.95 1.43 1.22
C LEU A 157 -8.80 2.66 0.85
N CYS A 158 -8.25 3.87 0.94
CA CYS A 158 -8.97 5.13 0.77
C CYS A 158 -9.63 5.31 -0.61
N GLN A 159 -9.22 4.54 -1.62
CA GLN A 159 -9.77 4.61 -2.98
C GLN A 159 -10.79 3.50 -3.30
N LEU A 160 -11.23 2.73 -2.31
CA LEU A 160 -12.25 1.71 -2.55
C LEU A 160 -13.61 2.33 -2.88
N SER A 161 -14.26 1.80 -3.91
CA SER A 161 -15.61 2.21 -4.30
C SER A 161 -16.67 1.59 -3.38
N GLN A 162 -17.90 2.12 -3.45
CA GLN A 162 -19.05 1.56 -2.73
C GLN A 162 -19.34 0.11 -3.16
N GLU A 163 -19.19 -0.19 -4.45
CA GLU A 163 -19.35 -1.55 -4.96
C GLU A 163 -18.31 -2.50 -4.36
N GLN A 164 -17.03 -2.10 -4.35
CA GLN A 164 -15.95 -2.89 -3.76
C GLN A 164 -16.15 -3.10 -2.26
N LEU A 165 -16.51 -2.05 -1.52
CA LEU A 165 -16.78 -2.13 -0.07
C LEU A 165 -18.01 -2.99 0.24
N SER A 166 -19.06 -2.94 -0.58
CA SER A 166 -20.26 -3.77 -0.39
C SER A 166 -19.93 -5.27 -0.35
N ARG A 167 -18.92 -5.68 -1.14
CA ARG A 167 -18.48 -7.07 -1.28
C ARG A 167 -17.27 -7.45 -0.42
N THR A 168 -16.77 -6.55 0.42
CA THR A 168 -15.54 -6.77 1.19
C THR A 168 -15.80 -7.00 2.68
N LEU A 169 -15.04 -7.92 3.29
CA LEU A 169 -14.98 -8.16 4.73
C LEU A 169 -13.56 -7.91 5.26
N PHE A 170 -13.47 -7.34 6.46
CA PHE A 170 -12.21 -7.11 7.19
C PHE A 170 -12.27 -7.77 8.58
N PRO A 171 -12.06 -9.10 8.66
CA PRO A 171 -12.40 -9.86 9.88
C PRO A 171 -11.54 -9.50 11.09
N ILE A 172 -10.35 -8.95 10.87
CA ILE A 172 -9.41 -8.56 11.93
C ILE A 172 -9.46 -7.08 12.28
N GLY A 173 -10.36 -6.31 11.66
CA GLY A 173 -10.46 -4.85 11.86
C GLY A 173 -10.78 -4.44 13.29
N GLU A 174 -11.44 -5.32 14.05
CA GLU A 174 -11.80 -5.13 15.47
C GLU A 174 -10.76 -5.73 16.44
N LEU A 175 -9.59 -6.15 15.94
CA LEU A 175 -8.55 -6.78 16.74
C LEU A 175 -7.28 -5.96 16.72
N THR A 176 -6.56 -6.01 17.83
CA THR A 176 -5.17 -5.54 17.91
C THR A 176 -4.21 -6.57 17.33
N LYS A 177 -3.04 -6.11 16.86
CA LYS A 177 -2.01 -7.03 16.36
C LYS A 177 -1.59 -8.10 17.37
N PRO A 178 -1.42 -7.79 18.68
CA PRO A 178 -1.18 -8.81 19.69
C PRO A 178 -2.30 -9.86 19.79
N GLU A 179 -3.56 -9.45 19.69
CA GLU A 179 -4.69 -10.40 19.72
C GLU A 179 -4.70 -11.31 18.48
N VAL A 180 -4.41 -10.76 17.30
CA VAL A 180 -4.25 -11.55 16.07
C VAL A 180 -3.15 -12.60 16.24
N ARG A 181 -1.98 -12.22 16.75
CA ARG A 181 -0.88 -13.17 17.01
C ARG A 181 -1.24 -14.21 18.06
N ARG A 182 -1.94 -13.82 19.14
CA ARG A 182 -2.43 -14.74 20.17
C ARG A 182 -3.37 -15.79 19.56
N ILE A 183 -4.34 -15.36 18.74
CA ILE A 183 -5.26 -16.28 18.06
C ILE A 183 -4.48 -17.24 17.15
N ALA A 184 -3.52 -16.73 16.38
CA ALA A 184 -2.71 -17.58 15.50
C ALA A 184 -1.92 -18.64 16.28
N ALA A 185 -1.35 -18.28 17.44
CA ALA A 185 -0.63 -19.20 18.31
C ALA A 185 -1.57 -20.23 18.96
N GLU A 186 -2.74 -19.81 19.45
CA GLU A 186 -3.76 -20.70 20.03
C GLU A 186 -4.29 -21.72 19.03
N GLN A 187 -4.35 -21.35 17.75
CA GLN A 187 -4.77 -22.24 16.67
C GLN A 187 -3.60 -23.01 16.03
N ASP A 188 -2.38 -22.85 16.56
CA ASP A 188 -1.18 -23.54 16.09
C ASP A 188 -1.00 -23.35 14.56
N LEU A 189 -1.15 -22.11 14.10
CA LEU A 189 -0.94 -21.72 12.71
C LEU A 189 0.56 -21.52 12.45
N ILE A 190 1.08 -22.07 11.35
CA ILE A 190 2.50 -21.92 10.96
C ILE A 190 2.95 -20.46 10.88
N THR A 191 2.02 -19.55 10.55
CA THR A 191 2.28 -18.12 10.42
C THR A 191 2.32 -17.35 11.74
N ALA A 192 2.07 -17.98 12.90
CA ALA A 192 1.91 -17.28 14.19
C ALA A 192 3.11 -16.38 14.55
N GLU A 193 4.32 -16.87 14.33
CA GLU A 193 5.58 -16.15 14.61
C GLU A 193 6.15 -15.45 13.37
N LYS A 194 5.47 -15.51 12.22
CA LYS A 194 5.95 -14.90 10.99
C LYS A 194 5.99 -13.37 11.14
N ARG A 195 7.06 -12.75 10.66
CA ARG A 195 7.22 -11.29 10.68
C ARG A 195 6.29 -10.66 9.64
N ASP A 196 5.85 -9.45 9.94
CA ASP A 196 5.03 -8.67 9.01
C ASP A 196 5.87 -8.36 7.75
N SER A 197 5.24 -8.44 6.58
CA SER A 197 5.86 -8.04 5.32
C SER A 197 6.27 -6.57 5.38
N GLN A 198 7.45 -6.25 4.83
CA GLN A 198 8.01 -4.91 4.76
C GLN A 198 8.43 -4.64 3.32
N GLY A 199 8.22 -3.42 2.83
CA GLY A 199 8.50 -3.03 1.44
C GLY A 199 7.24 -2.89 0.60
N LEU A 200 7.41 -2.74 -0.71
CA LEU A 200 6.32 -2.61 -1.67
C LEU A 200 5.53 -3.92 -1.74
N SER A 201 4.19 -3.86 -1.72
CA SER A 201 3.36 -5.07 -1.78
C SER A 201 3.73 -5.91 -3.00
N PHE A 202 3.99 -7.20 -2.78
CA PHE A 202 4.29 -8.23 -3.80
C PHE A 202 5.64 -8.14 -4.52
N ILE A 203 6.27 -6.97 -4.63
CA ILE A 203 7.63 -6.84 -5.20
C ILE A 203 8.69 -7.30 -4.17
N GLY A 204 8.36 -7.24 -2.88
CA GLY A 204 9.21 -7.71 -1.79
C GLY A 204 10.24 -6.67 -1.34
N LYS A 205 11.32 -7.15 -0.72
CA LYS A 205 12.42 -6.29 -0.25
C LYS A 205 13.36 -5.98 -1.40
N VAL A 206 13.05 -4.91 -2.12
CA VAL A 206 13.90 -4.34 -3.16
C VAL A 206 14.47 -3.00 -2.71
N ARG A 207 15.69 -2.68 -3.16
CA ARG A 207 16.19 -1.31 -3.07
C ARG A 207 15.53 -0.52 -4.19
N LEU A 208 14.62 0.39 -3.82
CA LEU A 208 13.85 1.16 -4.79
C LEU A 208 14.72 1.84 -5.87
N PRO A 209 15.89 2.45 -5.57
CA PRO A 209 16.76 3.02 -6.61
C PRO A 209 17.23 1.98 -7.64
N GLU A 210 17.64 0.79 -7.19
CA GLU A 210 18.06 -0.33 -8.05
C GLU A 210 16.87 -0.84 -8.88
N PHE A 211 15.68 -0.94 -8.27
CA PHE A 211 14.46 -1.30 -8.98
C PHE A 211 14.13 -0.29 -10.09
N LEU A 212 14.19 1.01 -9.80
CA LEU A 212 13.88 2.05 -10.78
C LEU A 212 14.90 2.11 -11.93
N GLN A 213 16.17 1.77 -11.70
CA GLN A 213 17.23 1.78 -12.71
C GLN A 213 17.03 0.77 -13.85
N GLN A 214 16.15 -0.22 -13.68
CA GLN A 214 15.83 -1.17 -14.76
C GLN A 214 15.18 -0.50 -15.97
N GLN A 215 14.41 0.57 -15.77
CA GLN A 215 13.71 1.28 -16.84
C GLN A 215 14.03 2.77 -16.90
N LEU A 216 14.29 3.41 -15.74
CA LEU A 216 14.59 4.84 -15.68
C LEU A 216 16.08 5.08 -15.81
N LYS A 217 16.46 5.77 -16.89
CA LYS A 217 17.83 6.22 -17.09
C LYS A 217 18.18 7.34 -16.11
N PRO A 218 19.36 7.30 -15.47
CA PRO A 218 19.86 8.42 -14.69
C PRO A 218 19.89 9.71 -15.52
N LYS A 219 19.46 10.81 -14.89
CA LYS A 219 19.52 12.16 -15.47
C LYS A 219 20.22 13.07 -14.48
N ALA A 220 21.49 13.37 -14.78
CA ALA A 220 22.28 14.26 -13.94
C ALA A 220 21.64 15.65 -13.83
N GLY A 221 21.70 16.23 -12.65
CA GLY A 221 21.21 17.57 -12.35
C GLY A 221 21.93 18.16 -11.16
N VAL A 222 21.72 19.45 -10.91
CA VAL A 222 22.36 20.17 -9.79
C VAL A 222 21.45 20.19 -8.58
N ILE A 223 22.06 20.14 -7.39
CA ILE A 223 21.38 20.38 -6.11
C ILE A 223 21.59 21.85 -5.76
N VAL A 224 20.48 22.58 -5.57
CA VAL A 224 20.47 23.99 -5.20
C VAL A 224 19.97 24.12 -3.76
N GLU A 225 20.81 24.69 -2.90
CA GLU A 225 20.44 25.06 -1.52
C GLU A 225 19.74 26.43 -1.55
N VAL A 226 18.47 26.44 -1.16
CA VAL A 226 17.65 27.66 -1.02
C VAL A 226 17.78 28.14 0.43
N PRO A 227 18.13 29.42 0.68
CA PRO A 227 18.32 29.94 2.03
C PRO A 227 16.98 30.06 2.77
N SER A 228 17.01 29.97 4.09
CA SER A 228 15.81 29.98 4.94
C SER A 228 15.04 31.30 4.95
N ASP A 229 15.67 32.38 4.50
CA ASP A 229 15.09 33.73 4.37
C ASP A 229 14.61 34.06 2.94
N ALA A 230 14.57 33.06 2.05
CA ALA A 230 14.09 33.23 0.68
C ALA A 230 12.66 33.78 0.63
N GLN A 231 12.36 34.58 -0.41
CA GLN A 231 11.09 35.29 -0.54
C GLN A 231 9.88 34.36 -0.55
N GLN A 232 10.04 33.14 -1.06
CA GLN A 232 9.04 32.07 -1.09
C GLN A 232 8.52 31.70 0.30
N TYR A 233 9.31 31.92 1.35
CA TYR A 233 8.96 31.62 2.74
C TYR A 233 8.42 32.83 3.51
N GLN A 234 8.36 34.00 2.87
CA GLN A 234 7.79 35.19 3.49
C GLN A 234 6.27 35.02 3.56
N ASN A 235 5.74 34.88 4.77
CA ASN A 235 4.31 34.74 5.04
C ASN A 235 3.57 36.04 4.72
N ILE A 236 3.13 36.20 3.48
CA ILE A 236 2.03 37.10 3.15
C ILE A 236 0.76 36.35 3.54
N ASN A 237 0.00 36.88 4.51
CA ASN A 237 -1.34 36.42 4.83
C ASN A 237 -2.34 37.31 4.08
N PRO A 238 -2.63 37.04 2.79
CA PRO A 238 -3.65 37.80 2.08
C PRO A 238 -5.02 37.53 2.68
N VAL A 239 -5.92 38.49 2.51
CA VAL A 239 -7.34 38.31 2.86
C VAL A 239 -8.01 37.60 1.70
N PHE A 240 -8.69 36.49 1.99
CA PHE A 240 -9.40 35.69 1.00
C PHE A 240 -10.91 35.98 1.03
N GLU A 241 -11.54 35.91 -0.14
CA GLU A 241 -12.98 36.09 -0.31
C GLU A 241 -13.81 34.96 0.33
N ASN A 242 -13.28 33.74 0.35
CA ASN A 242 -13.93 32.55 0.88
C ASN A 242 -12.90 31.47 1.24
N LYS A 243 -13.36 30.40 1.91
CA LYS A 243 -12.51 29.30 2.37
C LYS A 243 -11.88 28.50 1.23
N GLU A 244 -12.55 28.40 0.08
CA GLU A 244 -12.03 27.68 -1.09
C GLU A 244 -10.81 28.40 -1.67
N ALA A 245 -10.88 29.73 -1.83
CA ALA A 245 -9.76 30.55 -2.27
C ALA A 245 -8.57 30.50 -1.30
N GLU A 246 -8.85 30.54 0.01
CA GLU A 246 -7.84 30.36 1.05
C GLU A 246 -7.12 29.02 0.94
N LEU A 247 -7.89 27.92 0.85
CA LEU A 247 -7.34 26.58 0.73
C LEU A 247 -6.57 26.39 -0.58
N ALA A 248 -7.08 26.93 -1.70
CA ALA A 248 -6.41 26.90 -2.98
C ALA A 248 -5.04 27.58 -2.92
N TYR A 249 -4.96 28.76 -2.29
CA TYR A 249 -3.70 29.47 -2.09
C TYR A 249 -2.71 28.67 -1.24
N HIS A 250 -3.13 28.16 -0.08
CA HIS A 250 -2.25 27.40 0.81
C HIS A 250 -1.87 26.01 0.27
N SER A 251 -2.65 25.46 -0.67
CA SER A 251 -2.31 24.23 -1.39
C SER A 251 -1.34 24.44 -2.55
N GLY A 252 -1.10 25.71 -2.93
CA GLY A 252 -0.16 26.07 -3.97
C GLY A 252 1.28 25.69 -3.63
N LYS A 253 1.99 25.12 -4.58
CA LYS A 253 3.42 24.81 -4.41
C LYS A 253 4.24 26.09 -4.61
N PRO A 254 5.25 26.35 -3.75
CA PRO A 254 6.23 27.39 -4.05
C PRO A 254 6.94 27.08 -5.38
N ASN A 255 7.16 28.11 -6.19
CA ASN A 255 7.95 28.00 -7.40
C ASN A 255 9.40 28.36 -7.09
N TYR A 256 10.31 27.44 -7.42
CA TYR A 256 11.76 27.63 -7.27
C TYR A 256 12.42 27.69 -8.65
N SER A 257 13.46 28.49 -8.73
CA SER A 257 14.37 28.63 -9.85
C SER A 257 15.81 28.43 -9.36
N PRO A 258 16.76 28.01 -10.22
CA PRO A 258 18.17 27.89 -9.83
C PRO A 258 18.80 29.19 -9.31
N GLN A 259 18.19 30.36 -9.60
CA GLN A 259 18.65 31.66 -9.14
C GLN A 259 18.25 31.95 -7.67
N ASP A 260 17.32 31.18 -7.11
CA ASP A 260 16.84 31.34 -5.73
C ASP A 260 17.81 30.80 -4.66
N GLY A 261 18.92 30.18 -5.08
CA GLY A 261 19.85 29.55 -4.16
C GLY A 261 21.25 29.34 -4.73
N LYS A 262 22.05 28.57 -4.00
CA LYS A 262 23.43 28.25 -4.37
C LYS A 262 23.55 26.78 -4.79
N VAL A 263 24.28 26.51 -5.86
CA VAL A 263 24.62 25.12 -6.23
C VAL A 263 25.57 24.53 -5.17
N VAL A 264 25.17 23.38 -4.60
CA VAL A 264 25.90 22.70 -3.51
C VAL A 264 26.32 21.26 -3.85
N GLY A 265 25.83 20.73 -4.96
CA GLY A 265 26.15 19.37 -5.39
C GLY A 265 25.48 18.98 -6.70
N GLU A 266 25.56 17.70 -7.04
CA GLU A 266 24.92 17.08 -8.18
C GLU A 266 24.15 15.84 -7.75
N HIS A 267 23.12 15.48 -8.51
CA HIS A 267 22.35 14.26 -8.32
C HIS A 267 22.29 13.44 -9.60
N GLN A 268 22.04 12.13 -9.49
CA GLN A 268 21.93 11.21 -10.64
C GLN A 268 20.51 11.06 -11.19
N GLY A 269 19.53 11.72 -10.59
CA GLY A 269 18.15 11.76 -11.08
C GLY A 269 17.20 12.27 -10.00
N ALA A 270 16.30 13.19 -10.35
CA ALA A 270 15.32 13.74 -9.40
C ALA A 270 14.36 12.66 -8.88
N HIS A 271 14.08 11.62 -9.68
CA HIS A 271 13.22 10.50 -9.35
C HIS A 271 13.73 9.59 -8.23
N TYR A 272 14.98 9.76 -7.77
CA TYR A 272 15.51 9.08 -6.58
C TYR A 272 15.23 9.80 -5.26
N PHE A 273 14.61 10.98 -5.34
CA PHE A 273 14.32 11.82 -4.20
C PHE A 273 12.83 11.98 -4.00
N THR A 274 12.43 12.31 -2.77
CA THR A 274 11.05 12.66 -2.43
C THR A 274 11.07 13.89 -1.54
N ILE A 275 10.07 14.76 -1.68
CA ILE A 275 9.93 15.95 -0.83
C ILE A 275 9.96 15.55 0.65
N GLY A 276 10.75 16.27 1.46
CA GLY A 276 11.02 15.97 2.86
C GLY A 276 12.13 14.95 3.10
N GLN A 277 12.74 14.39 2.05
CA GLN A 277 13.87 13.46 2.21
C GLN A 277 15.11 14.18 2.74
N ARG A 278 15.73 13.59 3.76
CA ARG A 278 16.99 14.07 4.37
C ARG A 278 18.22 13.27 3.93
N LYS A 279 18.07 11.96 3.77
CA LYS A 279 19.20 11.04 3.54
C LYS A 279 19.49 10.88 2.05
N GLY A 280 20.74 10.55 1.71
CA GLY A 280 21.15 10.22 0.34
C GLY A 280 21.32 11.43 -0.58
N LEU A 281 21.43 12.64 -0.02
CA LEU A 281 21.69 13.87 -0.79
C LEU A 281 23.17 14.02 -1.17
N ASP A 282 24.07 13.36 -0.46
CA ASP A 282 25.53 13.52 -0.57
C ASP A 282 26.02 14.98 -0.48
N VAL A 283 25.22 15.83 0.17
CA VAL A 283 25.52 17.23 0.52
C VAL A 283 25.61 17.33 2.04
N GLY A 284 26.67 17.96 2.55
CA GLY A 284 26.91 18.13 3.99
C GLY A 284 27.77 19.35 4.31
N GLY A 285 28.19 19.47 5.56
CA GLY A 285 28.97 20.63 6.04
C GLY A 285 28.10 21.82 6.46
N THR A 286 26.78 21.65 6.52
CA THR A 286 25.83 22.65 7.03
C THR A 286 25.60 22.47 8.53
N PRO A 287 25.36 23.57 9.29
CA PRO A 287 25.00 23.49 10.71
C PRO A 287 23.67 22.76 10.94
N GLU A 288 22.72 22.97 10.03
CA GLU A 288 21.37 22.39 10.07
C GLU A 288 21.21 21.30 9.01
N PRO A 289 20.36 20.28 9.26
CA PRO A 289 20.07 19.26 8.26
C PRO A 289 19.33 19.82 7.06
N LEU A 290 19.73 19.39 5.86
CA LEU A 290 19.07 19.73 4.60
C LEU A 290 17.95 18.73 4.28
N PHE A 291 16.92 19.22 3.58
CA PHE A 291 15.77 18.45 3.13
C PHE A 291 15.43 18.79 1.68
N VAL A 292 14.93 17.82 0.93
CA VAL A 292 14.36 18.05 -0.41
C VAL A 292 13.06 18.83 -0.28
N ILE A 293 12.92 19.93 -1.03
CA ILE A 293 11.74 20.80 -0.98
C ILE A 293 10.95 20.85 -2.30
N ASN A 294 11.53 20.38 -3.41
CA ASN A 294 10.92 20.31 -4.74
C ASN A 294 11.59 19.22 -5.58
#